data_AF-M0CQR9-F1
#
_entry.id   AF-M0CQR9-F1
#
_cell.length_a   1.000
_cell.length_b   1.000
_cell.length_c   1.000
_cell.angle_alpha   90.00
_cell.angle_beta   90.00
_cell.angle_gamma   90.00
#
_symmetry.space_group_name_H-M   'P 1'
#
loop_
_entity.id
_entity.type
_entity.pdbx_description
1 polymer ?
#
loop_
_entity_poly.entity_id
_entity_poly.type
_entity_poly.pdbx_seq_one_letter_code
_entity_poly.pdbx_strand_id
1 'polypeptide(L)' 'MPSYSVELLEGEERGIRVECDEHGEWTELPADRRSGSFYCEGCGRELDVGLHTEEWRDLGEMC' A
#
# COMPACT_ATOMS: atom_id res chain seq x y z
N MET A 1 6.63 15.00 4.48
CA MET A 1 5.49 14.18 4.03
C MET A 1 5.54 12.91 4.85
N PRO A 2 4.42 12.43 5.41
CA PRO A 2 4.43 11.20 6.19
C PRO A 2 5.02 10.05 5.36
N SER A 3 6.00 9.34 5.94
CA SER A 3 6.61 8.15 5.36
C SER A 3 5.73 6.94 5.67
N TYR A 4 5.29 6.24 4.63
CA TYR A 4 4.58 4.97 4.76
C TYR A 4 5.37 3.88 4.05
N SER A 5 5.46 2.73 4.68
CA SER A 5 6.13 1.53 4.19
C SER A 5 5.06 0.54 3.74
N VAL A 6 5.19 0.00 2.53
CA VAL A 6 4.28 -1.03 2.01
C VAL A 6 5.10 -2.26 1.68
N GLU A 7 4.79 -3.38 2.36
CA GLU A 7 5.46 -4.66 2.19
C GLU A 7 4.47 -5.69 1.62
N LEU A 8 4.92 -6.44 0.61
CA LEU A 8 4.15 -7.54 0.04
C LEU A 8 4.52 -8.82 0.78
N LEU A 9 3.53 -9.46 1.40
CA LEU A 9 3.74 -10.72 2.10
C LEU A 9 4.03 -11.83 1.10
N GLU A 10 4.70 -12.90 1.53
CA GLU A 10 5.09 -14.04 0.69
C GLU A 10 4.27 -15.33 0.99
N GLY A 11 3.45 -15.82 0.05
CA GLY A 11 2.59 -17.01 0.07
C GLY A 11 1.68 -17.16 -1.18
N GLU A 12 0.60 -17.92 -1.12
CA GLU A 12 -0.43 -18.01 -2.19
C GLU A 12 -1.64 -17.11 -1.86
N GLU A 13 -1.73 -16.72 -0.59
CA GLU A 13 -2.70 -15.82 0.04
C GLU A 13 -2.03 -14.47 0.39
N ARG A 14 -1.13 -13.97 -0.48
CA ARG A 14 -0.26 -12.81 -0.21
C ARG A 14 -1.07 -11.52 -0.06
N GLY A 15 -1.32 -11.14 1.19
CA GLY A 15 -1.81 -9.83 1.56
C GLY A 15 -0.77 -8.72 1.40
N ILE A 16 -1.17 -7.50 1.72
CA ILE A 16 -0.32 -6.32 1.71
C ILE A 16 -0.19 -5.85 3.16
N ARG A 17 1.01 -5.64 3.66
CA ARG A 17 1.24 -4.98 4.94
C ARG A 17 1.59 -3.51 4.70
N VAL A 18 0.91 -2.63 5.41
CA VAL A 18 1.13 -1.18 5.36
C VAL A 18 1.50 -0.70 6.74
N GLU A 19 2.55 0.11 6.86
CA GLU A 19 3.02 0.66 8.12
C GLU A 19 3.31 2.16 7.99
N CYS A 20 2.92 2.94 9.00
CA CYS A 20 3.31 4.33 9.17
C CYS A 20 4.63 4.39 9.95
N ASP A 21 5.69 4.86 9.29
CA ASP A 21 7.03 4.98 9.88
C ASP A 21 7.10 6.06 10.98
N GLU A 22 6.22 7.07 10.92
CA GLU A 22 6.17 8.14 11.93
C GLU A 22 5.54 7.71 13.25
N HIS A 23 4.57 6.79 13.22
CA HIS A 23 3.75 6.43 14.40
C HIS A 23 3.82 4.95 14.77
N GLY A 24 4.39 4.09 13.92
CA GLY A 24 4.47 2.65 14.13
C GLY A 24 3.13 1.93 14.01
N GLU A 25 2.08 2.60 13.52
CA GLU A 25 0.80 1.97 13.21
C GLU A 25 0.91 1.16 11.92
N TRP A 26 0.35 -0.05 11.91
CA TRP A 26 0.36 -0.91 10.75
C TRP A 26 -0.93 -1.70 10.61
N THR A 27 -1.22 -2.14 9.39
CA THR A 27 -2.34 -3.02 9.09
C THR A 27 -1.96 -4.05 8.01
N GLU A 28 -2.65 -5.19 8.02
CA GLU A 28 -2.53 -6.23 7.02
C GLU A 28 -3.82 -6.30 6.21
N LEU A 29 -3.69 -6.13 4.90
CA LEU A 29 -4.78 -6.21 3.94
C LEU A 29 -4.80 -7.62 3.33
N PRO A 30 -5.95 -8.32 3.34
CA PRO A 30 -6.05 -9.68 2.82
C PRO A 30 -5.92 -9.72 1.29
N ALA A 31 -5.28 -10.77 0.75
CA ALA A 31 -5.03 -10.93 -0.69
C ALA A 31 -6.29 -10.96 -1.57
N ASP A 32 -7.41 -11.45 -1.03
CA ASP A 32 -8.72 -11.48 -1.68
C ASP A 32 -9.18 -10.09 -2.10
N ARG A 33 -8.82 -9.07 -1.32
CA ARG A 33 -9.00 -7.67 -1.67
C ARG A 33 -7.61 -7.07 -1.80
N ARG A 34 -7.05 -7.15 -3.01
CA ARG A 34 -5.80 -6.48 -3.44
C ARG A 34 -5.86 -4.94 -3.33
N SER A 35 -6.79 -4.41 -2.55
CA SER A 35 -6.94 -3.02 -2.17
C SER A 35 -7.64 -2.91 -0.82
N GLY A 36 -7.25 -1.92 -0.04
CA GLY A 36 -7.87 -1.61 1.24
C GLY A 36 -7.34 -0.33 1.86
N SER A 37 -7.99 0.08 2.94
CA SER A 37 -7.75 1.38 3.56
C SER A 37 -7.00 1.19 4.88
N PHE A 38 -5.92 1.93 5.05
CA PHE A 38 -5.15 2.05 6.28
C PHE A 38 -5.39 3.42 6.90
N TYR A 39 -5.85 3.47 8.14
CA TYR A 39 -5.95 4.71 8.90
C TYR A 39 -4.83 4.77 9.93
N CYS A 40 -4.11 5.88 9.95
CA CYS A 40 -3.16 6.18 11.02
C CYS A 40 -3.77 7.22 11.96
N GLU A 41 -4.01 6.82 13.22
CA GLU A 41 -4.51 7.67 14.30
C GLU A 41 -3.51 8.79 14.63
N GLY A 42 -2.21 8.51 14.62
CA GLY A 42 -1.17 9.51 14.87
C GLY A 42 -1.09 10.60 13.80
N CYS A 43 -1.20 10.21 12.52
CA CYS A 43 -1.25 11.16 11.40
C CYS A 43 -2.63 11.84 11.26
N GLY A 44 -3.69 11.18 11.74
CA GLY A 44 -5.08 11.54 11.48
C GLY A 44 -5.44 11.43 9.99
N ARG A 45 -4.84 10.48 9.26
CA ARG A 45 -4.98 10.34 7.80
C ARG A 45 -5.33 8.92 7.42
N GLU A 46 -6.18 8.80 6.39
CA GLU A 46 -6.50 7.54 5.73
C GLU A 46 -5.70 7.43 4.43
N LEU A 47 -5.08 6.27 4.21
CA LEU A 47 -4.43 5.87 2.98
C LEU A 47 -5.21 4.73 2.36
N ASP A 48 -5.62 4.90 1.12
CA ASP A 48 -6.10 3.79 0.31
C ASP A 48 -4.90 3.14 -0.39
N VAL A 49 -4.65 1.87 -0.06
CA VAL A 49 -3.55 1.08 -0.60
C VAL A 49 -4.14 -0.01 -1.48
N GLY A 50 -3.98 0.18 -2.79
CA GLY A 50 -4.31 -0.80 -3.81
C GLY A 50 -3.07 -1.29 -4.52
N LEU A 51 -2.93 -2.60 -4.68
CA LEU A 51 -2.05 -3.18 -5.68
C LEU A 51 -2.65 -2.89 -7.05
N HIS A 52 -2.25 -1.75 -7.61
CA HIS A 52 -2.60 -1.43 -8.97
C HIS A 52 -1.68 -2.22 -9.91
N THR A 53 -2.18 -3.38 -10.36
CA THR A 53 -1.55 -4.16 -11.43
C THR A 53 -1.83 -3.49 -12.78
N GLU A 54 -1.39 -2.25 -12.95
CA GLU A 54 -1.29 -1.66 -14.27
C GLU A 54 0.06 -2.06 -14.84
N GLU A 55 0.01 -2.87 -15.91
CA GLU A 55 1.07 -2.89 -16.89
C GLU A 55 1.29 -1.44 -17.36
N TRP A 56 2.40 -0.83 -16.92
CA TRP A 56 2.89 0.41 -17.50
C TRP A 56 3.35 0.08 -18.94
N ARG A 57 2.37 -0.05 -19.84
CA ARG A 57 2.61 0.09 -21.26
C ARG A 57 3.18 1.48 -21.50
N ASP A 58 4.45 1.45 -21.85
CA ASP A 58 5.05 2.32 -22.85
C ASP A 58 5.27 3.78 -22.44
N LEU A 59 6.55 4.01 -22.14
CA LEU A 59 7.37 4.98 -22.86
C LEU A 59 6.93 6.45 -22.74
N GLY A 60 7.53 7.11 -21.76
CA GLY A 60 7.90 8.50 -21.93
C GLY A 60 8.83 8.64 -23.14
N GLU A 61 8.27 8.80 -24.33
CA GLU A 61 8.90 9.46 -25.46
C GLU A 61 7.81 10.16 -26.30
N MET A 62 7.44 11.36 -25.87
CA MET A 62 6.88 12.38 -26.76
C MET A 62 7.57 13.69 -26.42
N CYS A 63 8.69 13.90 -27.11
CA CYS A 63 9.43 15.16 -27.22
C CYS A 63 8.55 16.34 -27.68
#